data_AF-A0A816N405-F1
#
_entry.id   AF-A0A816N405-F1
#
_cell.length_a   1.000
_cell.length_b   1.000
_cell.length_c   1.000
_cell.angle_alpha   90.00
_cell.angle_beta   90.00
_cell.angle_gamma   90.00
#
_symmetry.space_group_name_H-M   'P 1'
#
loop_
_entity.id
_entity.type
_entity.pdbx_description
1 polymer ?
#
loop_
_entity_poly.entity_id
_entity_poly.type
_entity_poly.pdbx_seq_one_letter_code
_entity_poly.pdbx_strand_id
1 'polypeptide(L)'
;QIHLSLTIVTYTFVFNCCAKLCNDRAMKIGKELLAKMPENCRNHNVISTSAIDMLMKFSDVESAERIFLSIKVKDIITYGAMVKGN
;
A
#
# COMPACT_ATOMS: atom_id res chain seq x y z
N GLN A 1 6.16 -21.17 -5.28
CA GLN A 1 6.52 -20.22 -4.21
C GLN A 1 7.40 -19.05 -4.69
N ILE A 2 8.38 -19.25 -5.58
CA ILE A 2 9.28 -18.17 -6.07
C ILE A 2 8.53 -17.00 -6.76
N HIS A 3 7.50 -17.30 -7.56
CA HIS A 3 6.76 -16.27 -8.30
C HIS A 3 6.01 -15.25 -7.42
N LEU A 4 5.46 -15.69 -6.28
CA LEU A 4 4.70 -14.81 -5.38
C LEU A 4 5.62 -13.81 -4.65
N SER A 5 6.86 -14.21 -4.37
CA SER A 5 7.86 -13.34 -3.74
C SER A 5 8.21 -12.14 -4.61
N LEU A 6 8.36 -12.33 -5.93
CA LEU A 6 8.59 -11.21 -6.85
C LEU A 6 7.40 -10.26 -6.88
N THR A 7 6.17 -10.78 -6.80
CA THR A 7 4.96 -9.96 -6.79
C THR A 7 4.91 -9.05 -5.56
N ILE A 8 5.19 -9.58 -4.36
CA ILE A 8 5.25 -8.77 -3.12
C ILE A 8 6.27 -7.64 -3.24
N VAL A 9 7.48 -7.94 -3.73
CA VAL A 9 8.54 -6.95 -3.89
C VAL A 9 8.13 -5.87 -4.88
N THR A 10 7.55 -6.23 -6.03
CA THR A 10 7.14 -5.27 -7.06
C THR A 10 6.07 -4.31 -6.54
N TYR A 11 4.99 -4.80 -5.93
CA TYR A 11 3.93 -3.91 -5.41
C TYR A 11 4.46 -2.99 -4.31
N THR A 12 5.20 -3.56 -3.35
CA THR A 12 5.79 -2.79 -2.24
C THR A 12 6.71 -1.69 -2.77
N PHE A 13 7.57 -2.03 -3.74
CA PHE A 13 8.49 -1.09 -4.35
C PHE A 13 7.76 0.05 -5.07
N VAL A 14 6.76 -0.27 -5.89
CA VAL A 14 6.01 0.76 -6.62
C VAL A 14 5.27 1.69 -5.66
N PHE A 15 4.63 1.16 -4.61
CA PHE A 15 3.97 2.01 -3.62
C PHE A 15 4.95 2.92 -2.88
N ASN A 16 6.10 2.40 -2.44
CA ASN A 16 7.14 3.21 -1.80
C ASN A 16 7.70 4.29 -2.75
N CYS A 17 7.91 3.97 -4.02
CA CYS A 17 8.30 4.96 -5.03
C CYS A 17 7.25 6.04 -5.20
N CYS A 18 5.97 5.66 -5.25
CA CYS A 18 4.87 6.62 -5.39
C CYS A 18 4.77 7.53 -4.17
N ALA A 19 4.86 6.97 -2.97
CA ALA A 19 4.88 7.70 -1.70
C ALA A 19 6.02 8.72 -1.66
N LYS A 20 7.22 8.33 -2.12
CA LYS A 20 8.41 9.19 -2.14
C LYS A 20 8.36 10.29 -3.20
N LEU A 21 7.78 10.01 -4.37
CA LEU A 21 7.69 10.99 -5.47
C LEU A 21 6.65 12.08 -5.20
N CYS A 22 5.59 11.76 -4.45
CA CYS A 22 4.60 12.71 -3.95
C CYS A 22 4.07 13.70 -5.00
N ASN A 23 3.75 13.21 -6.20
CA ASN A 23 3.13 13.99 -7.27
C ASN A 23 1.87 13.30 -7.85
N ASP A 24 1.05 14.05 -8.59
CA ASP A 24 -0.23 13.56 -9.12
C ASP A 24 -0.10 12.33 -10.01
N ARG A 25 1.00 12.24 -10.78
CA ARG A 25 1.26 11.09 -11.64
C ARG A 25 1.51 9.83 -10.80
N ALA A 26 2.30 9.94 -9.75
CA ALA A 26 2.56 8.85 -8.81
C ALA A 26 1.26 8.41 -8.10
N MET A 27 0.42 9.35 -7.66
CA MET A 27 -0.89 9.04 -7.09
C MET A 27 -1.76 8.24 -8.06
N LYS A 28 -1.85 8.67 -9.32
CA LYS A 28 -2.64 7.99 -10.35
C LYS A 28 -2.15 6.55 -10.58
N ILE A 29 -0.84 6.36 -10.76
CA ILE A 29 -0.23 5.04 -10.95
C ILE A 29 -0.53 4.14 -9.74
N GLY A 30 -0.32 4.63 -8.53
CA GLY A 30 -0.57 3.88 -7.30
C GLY A 30 -2.02 3.42 -7.15
N LYS A 31 -2.98 4.32 -7.43
CA LYS A 31 -4.42 3.98 -7.39
C LYS A 31 -4.82 2.98 -8.47
N GLU A 32 -4.33 3.13 -9.69
CA GLU A 32 -4.58 2.16 -10.77
C GLU A 32 -4.01 0.78 -10.42
N LEU A 33 -2.82 0.75 -9.81
CA LEU A 33 -2.20 -0.48 -9.35
C LEU A 33 -3.03 -1.15 -8.24
N LEU A 34 -3.51 -0.38 -7.26
CA LEU A 34 -4.40 -0.87 -6.20
C LEU A 34 -5.72 -1.44 -6.73
N ALA A 35 -6.30 -0.78 -7.73
CA ALA A 35 -7.56 -1.21 -8.34
C ALA A 35 -7.41 -2.54 -9.10
N LYS A 36 -6.26 -2.77 -9.73
CA LYS A 36 -5.95 -3.99 -10.50
C LYS A 36 -5.29 -5.09 -9.66
N MET A 37 -4.97 -4.81 -8.40
CA MET A 37 -4.24 -5.73 -7.53
C MET A 37 -5.11 -6.95 -7.17
N PRO A 38 -4.62 -8.18 -7.40
CA PRO A 38 -5.39 -9.37 -7.09
C PRO A 38 -5.54 -9.59 -5.58
N GLU A 39 -6.62 -10.25 -5.18
CA GLU A 39 -7.01 -10.44 -3.77
C GLU A 39 -5.94 -11.15 -2.92
N ASN A 40 -5.19 -12.08 -3.52
CA ASN A 40 -4.07 -12.73 -2.83
C ASN A 40 -2.98 -11.74 -2.41
N CYS A 41 -2.74 -10.67 -3.18
CA CYS A 41 -1.78 -9.63 -2.87
C CYS A 41 -2.32 -8.69 -1.78
N ARG A 42 -3.62 -8.39 -1.78
CA ARG A 42 -4.28 -7.60 -0.72
C ARG A 42 -4.19 -8.24 0.66
N ASN A 43 -4.11 -9.57 0.71
CA ASN A 43 -3.94 -10.31 1.97
C ASN A 43 -2.51 -10.27 2.52
N HIS A 44 -1.53 -9.75 1.79
CA HIS A 44 -0.17 -9.58 2.30
C HIS A 44 -0.02 -8.26 3.05
N ASN A 45 0.14 -8.32 4.37
CA ASN A 45 0.30 -7.16 5.24
C ASN A 45 1.37 -6.17 4.76
N VAL A 46 2.50 -6.66 4.24
CA VAL A 46 3.59 -5.82 3.73
C VAL A 46 3.11 -4.96 2.56
N ILE A 47 2.41 -5.56 1.59
CA ILE A 47 1.87 -4.85 0.43
C ILE A 47 0.84 -3.83 0.90
N SER A 48 -0.12 -4.26 1.72
CA SER A 48 -1.20 -3.39 2.22
C SER A 48 -0.67 -2.25 3.08
N THR A 49 0.37 -2.48 3.88
CA THR A 49 1.03 -1.43 4.68
C THR A 49 1.74 -0.41 3.79
N SER A 50 2.45 -0.83 2.74
CA SER A 50 3.06 0.10 1.78
C SER A 50 2.02 0.90 0.97
N ALA A 51 0.86 0.30 0.68
CA ALA A 51 -0.24 1.00 0.04
C ALA A 51 -0.89 2.05 0.96
N ILE A 52 -1.11 1.71 2.24
CA ILE A 52 -1.59 2.65 3.27
C ILE A 52 -0.63 3.83 3.36
N ASP A 53 0.67 3.56 3.48
CA ASP A 53 1.71 4.60 3.54
C ASP A 53 1.62 5.57 2.35
N MET A 54 1.58 5.02 1.13
CA MET A 54 1.42 5.82 -0.08
C MET A 54 0.16 6.68 -0.03
N LEU A 55 -1.00 6.11 0.32
CA LEU A 55 -2.27 6.85 0.37
C LEU A 55 -2.24 7.96 1.42
N MET A 56 -1.62 7.72 2.58
CA MET A 56 -1.43 8.72 3.62
C MET A 56 -0.55 9.89 3.15
N LYS A 57 0.53 9.64 2.40
CA LYS A 57 1.35 10.72 1.79
C LYS A 57 0.56 11.58 0.80
N PHE A 58 -0.44 11.02 0.14
CA PHE A 58 -1.36 11.75 -0.75
C PHE A 58 -2.60 12.28 -0.04
N SER A 59 -2.68 12.21 1.29
CA SER A 59 -3.84 12.64 2.09
C SER A 59 -5.16 11.92 1.74
N ASP A 60 -5.09 10.74 1.11
CA ASP A 60 -6.27 9.90 0.83
C ASP A 60 -6.54 8.97 2.02
N VAL A 61 -6.92 9.59 3.13
CA VAL A 61 -7.12 8.91 4.43
C VAL A 61 -8.24 7.89 4.35
N GLU A 62 -9.31 8.19 3.61
CA GLU A 62 -10.48 7.32 3.48
C GLU A 62 -10.11 6.00 2.79
N SER A 63 -9.31 6.05 1.71
CA SER A 63 -8.82 4.84 1.06
C SER A 63 -7.82 4.08 1.92
N ALA A 64 -6.94 4.79 2.63
CA ALA A 64 -5.99 4.19 3.55
C ALA A 64 -6.71 3.42 4.66
N GLU A 65 -7.73 4.03 5.26
CA GLU A 65 -8.54 3.43 6.32
C GLU A 65 -9.27 2.16 5.84
N ARG A 66 -9.86 2.18 4.64
CA ARG A 66 -10.50 0.98 4.07
C ARG A 66 -9.54 -0.20 3.97
N ILE A 67 -8.31 0.04 3.50
CA ILE A 67 -7.28 -1.01 3.41
C ILE A 67 -6.84 -1.42 4.81
N PHE A 68 -6.63 -0.47 5.71
CA PHE A 68 -6.25 -0.76 7.09
C PHE A 68 -7.28 -1.67 7.77
N LEU A 69 -8.56 -1.37 7.66
CA LEU A 69 -9.63 -2.17 8.25
C LEU A 69 -9.74 -3.58 7.66
N SER A 70 -9.36 -3.79 6.39
CA SER A 70 -9.38 -5.12 5.77
C SER A 70 -8.24 -6.05 6.21
N ILE A 71 -7.16 -5.51 6.80
CA ILE A 71 -6.04 -6.30 7.33
C ILE A 71 -6.48 -7.08 8.57
N LYS A 72 -6.43 -8.42 8.50
CA LYS A 72 -6.86 -9.33 9.59
C LYS A 72 -6.03 -9.20 10.87
N VAL A 73 -4.71 -9.15 10.73
CA VAL A 73 -3.77 -9.04 11.85
C VAL A 73 -2.88 -7.83 11.58
N LYS A 74 -3.02 -6.79 12.37
CA LYS A 74 -2.25 -5.54 12.23
C LYS A 74 -1.07 -5.59 13.18
N ASP A 75 0.09 -5.14 12.71
CA ASP A 75 1.29 -4.97 13.54
C ASP A 75 1.61 -3.48 13.72
N ILE A 76 2.65 -3.20 14.53
CA ILE A 76 3.08 -1.84 14.83
C ILE A 76 3.45 -1.04 13.56
N ILE A 77 3.92 -1.71 12.51
CA ILE A 77 4.26 -1.07 11.24
C ILE A 77 2.96 -0.64 10.52
N THR A 78 1.94 -1.50 10.50
CA THR A 78 0.63 -1.17 9.93
C THR A 78 -0.03 0.01 10.66
N TYR A 79 0.02 0.06 11.99
CA TYR A 79 -0.47 1.21 12.75
C TYR A 79 0.34 2.49 12.48
N GLY A 80 1.67 2.37 12.43
CA GLY A 80 2.56 3.50 12.11
C GLY A 80 2.27 4.12 10.75
N ALA A 81 2.05 3.28 9.74
CA ALA A 81 1.67 3.72 8.40
C ALA A 81 0.36 4.52 8.41
N MET A 82 -0.68 4.05 9.11
CA MET A 82 -1.99 4.72 9.15
C MET A 82 -1.96 6.07 9.88
N VAL A 83 -1.14 6.23 10.92
CA VAL A 83 -1.12 7.47 11.71
C VAL A 83 -0.24 8.54 11.07
N LYS A 84 0.90 8.15 10.50
CA LYS A 84 1.93 9.12 10.08
C LYS A 84 2.16 9.13 8.57
N GLY A 85 1.94 8.01 7.88
CA GLY A 85 2.69 7.70 6.66
C GLY A 85 4.19 7.58 7.00
N ASN A 86 4.76 6.41 6.83
CA ASN A 86 6.16 6.08 7.13
C ASN A 86 7.17 6.96 6.39
#